data_AF-A0A563EZW0-F1
#
_entry.id   AF-A0A563EZW0-F1
#
_cell.length_a   1.000
_cell.length_b   1.000
_cell.length_c   1.000
_cell.angle_alpha   90.00
_cell.angle_beta   90.00
_cell.angle_gamma   90.00
#
_symmetry.space_group_name_H-M   'P 1'
#
loop_
_entity.id
_entity.type
_entity.pdbx_description
1 polymer ?
#
loop_
_entity_poly.entity_id
_entity_poly.type
_entity_poly.pdbx_seq_one_letter_code
_entity_poly.pdbx_strand_id
1 'polypeptide(L)'
;MFIADGGGSGQALPPDYSGQKKLKVDPSAIPQAKAAFQHALDELDKEMSDAGPALMARPWADDPVSGETAKQFNVETHDKALMALTGYRAQLAGVVDQLKAIEEQYRMTEGDNEALWGKHHR
;
A
#
# COMPACT_ATOMS: atom_id res chain seq x y z
N MET A 1 -45.21 -19.11 -12.42
CA MET A 1 -44.31 -19.97 -11.63
C MET A 1 -42.89 -19.55 -11.99
N PHE A 2 -42.27 -18.72 -11.16
CA PHE A 2 -40.91 -18.20 -11.36
C PHE A 2 -40.00 -18.98 -10.41
N ILE A 3 -39.05 -19.73 -10.96
CA ILE A 3 -37.96 -20.37 -10.20
C ILE A 3 -36.66 -19.95 -10.88
N ALA A 4 -35.88 -19.16 -10.14
CA ALA A 4 -34.45 -18.90 -10.30
C ALA A 4 -34.02 -18.37 -8.92
N ASP A 5 -33.61 -19.25 -8.02
CA ASP A 5 -32.29 -19.89 -7.90
C ASP A 5 -31.25 -18.94 -7.29
N GLY A 6 -30.56 -19.48 -6.30
CA GLY A 6 -29.70 -18.81 -5.34
C GLY A 6 -28.57 -18.05 -6.00
N GLY A 7 -28.41 -16.81 -5.59
CA GLY A 7 -27.27 -15.97 -5.94
C GLY A 7 -27.07 -14.95 -4.84
N GLY A 8 -26.79 -15.44 -3.62
CA GLY A 8 -26.38 -14.60 -2.51
C GLY A 8 -25.06 -13.93 -2.86
N SER A 9 -25.13 -12.79 -3.55
CA SER A 9 -24.05 -11.83 -3.64
C SER A 9 -23.88 -11.19 -2.27
N GLY A 10 -23.29 -11.95 -1.35
CA GLY A 10 -22.49 -11.36 -0.30
C GLY A 10 -21.39 -10.59 -1.02
N GLN A 11 -21.65 -9.33 -1.33
CA GLN A 11 -20.60 -8.38 -1.65
C GLN A 11 -19.68 -8.42 -0.43
N ALA A 12 -18.61 -9.21 -0.52
CA ALA A 12 -17.46 -9.02 0.33
C ALA A 12 -17.03 -7.59 0.01
N LEU A 13 -17.46 -6.64 0.85
CA LEU A 13 -17.02 -5.27 0.76
C LEU A 13 -15.49 -5.35 0.67
N PRO A 14 -14.87 -4.78 -0.38
CA PRO A 14 -13.43 -4.77 -0.46
C PRO A 14 -12.91 -4.22 0.87
N PRO A 15 -11.87 -4.83 1.45
CA PRO A 15 -11.34 -4.36 2.72
C PRO A 15 -11.13 -2.85 2.64
N ASP A 16 -11.71 -2.12 3.60
CA ASP A 16 -11.62 -0.68 3.66
C ASP A 16 -10.19 -0.28 4.06
N TYR A 17 -9.34 -0.18 3.04
CA TYR A 17 -8.01 0.41 3.14
C TYR A 17 -8.06 1.95 3.09
N SER A 18 -9.25 2.54 2.88
CA SER A 18 -9.44 3.98 2.82
C SER A 18 -9.72 4.57 4.21
N GLY A 19 -8.65 4.75 4.99
CA GLY A 19 -8.75 5.50 6.23
C GLY A 19 -7.38 5.78 6.84
N GLN A 20 -7.22 6.95 7.46
CA GLN A 20 -6.04 7.23 8.27
C GLN A 20 -6.06 6.31 9.51
N LYS A 21 -5.30 5.22 9.46
CA LYS A 21 -5.05 4.37 10.63
C LYS A 21 -3.86 4.95 11.40
N LYS A 22 -4.05 5.23 12.68
CA LYS A 22 -2.97 5.69 13.57
C LYS A 22 -2.20 4.47 14.07
N LEU A 23 -0.91 4.41 13.76
CA LEU A 23 0.01 3.41 14.31
C LEU A 23 0.68 3.96 15.56
N LYS A 24 0.66 3.22 16.67
CA LYS A 24 1.44 3.54 17.87
C LYS A 24 2.66 2.64 17.89
N VAL A 25 3.85 3.23 17.92
CA VAL A 25 5.13 2.50 17.93
C VAL A 25 5.95 2.99 19.12
N ASP A 26 6.56 2.06 19.84
CA ASP A 26 7.55 2.41 20.87
C ASP A 26 8.80 3.00 20.20
N PRO A 27 9.42 4.07 20.74
CA PRO A 27 10.61 4.69 20.16
C PRO A 27 11.73 3.70 19.84
N SER A 28 11.95 2.71 20.71
CA SER A 28 12.98 1.67 20.54
C SER A 28 12.68 0.72 19.37
N ALA A 29 11.41 0.61 18.97
CA ALA A 29 10.96 -0.25 17.88
C ALA A 29 10.91 0.48 16.52
N ILE A 30 11.11 1.81 16.48
CA ILE A 30 11.05 2.61 15.25
C ILE A 30 12.00 2.07 14.16
N PRO A 31 13.28 1.74 14.44
CA PRO A 31 14.19 1.24 13.39
C PRO A 31 13.71 -0.07 12.77
N GLN A 32 13.18 -0.98 13.60
CA GLN A 32 12.67 -2.27 13.15
C GLN A 32 11.37 -2.11 12.35
N ALA A 33 10.45 -1.26 12.82
CA ALA A 33 9.23 -0.94 12.08
C ALA A 33 9.54 -0.33 10.71
N LYS A 34 10.46 0.64 10.66
CA LYS A 34 10.91 1.27 9.41
C LYS A 34 11.45 0.23 8.43
N ALA A 35 12.32 -0.69 8.89
CA ALA A 35 12.87 -1.74 8.06
C ALA A 35 11.78 -2.68 7.50
N ALA A 36 10.80 -3.06 8.32
CA ALA A 36 9.69 -3.91 7.89
C ALA A 36 8.81 -3.24 6.83
N PHE A 37 8.43 -1.97 7.03
CA PHE A 37 7.64 -1.22 6.04
C PHE A 37 8.42 -0.95 4.75
N GLN A 38 9.73 -0.70 4.85
CA GLN A 38 10.59 -0.55 3.66
C GLN A 38 10.66 -1.87 2.88
N HIS A 39 10.87 -3.01 3.55
CA HIS A 39 10.88 -4.32 2.90
C HIS A 39 9.57 -4.61 2.18
N ALA A 40 8.43 -4.36 2.85
CA ALA A 40 7.11 -4.55 2.24
C ALA A 40 6.89 -3.65 1.01
N LEU A 41 7.39 -2.41 1.06
CA LEU A 41 7.34 -1.50 -0.09
C LEU A 41 8.21 -2.00 -1.25
N ASP A 42 9.41 -2.50 -0.95
CA ASP A 42 10.34 -3.02 -1.96
C ASP A 42 9.79 -4.29 -2.63
N GLU A 43 9.17 -5.18 -1.86
CA GLU A 43 8.49 -6.37 -2.40
C GLU A 43 7.32 -5.98 -3.31
N LEU A 44 6.48 -5.03 -2.88
CA LEU A 44 5.36 -4.56 -3.68
C LEU A 44 5.84 -3.93 -5.00
N ASP A 45 6.88 -3.10 -4.96
CA ASP A 45 7.43 -2.45 -6.15
C ASP A 45 7.94 -3.46 -7.17
N LYS A 46 8.57 -4.53 -6.68
CA LYS A 46 9.02 -5.64 -7.53
C LYS A 46 7.84 -6.35 -8.20
N GLU A 47 6.85 -6.77 -7.43
CA GLU A 47 5.69 -7.50 -7.95
C GLU A 47 4.88 -6.64 -8.94
N MET A 48 4.72 -5.34 -8.68
CA MET A 48 4.04 -4.43 -9.59
C MET A 48 4.78 -4.25 -10.92
N SER A 49 6.12 -4.21 -10.89
CA SER A 49 6.95 -4.14 -12.09
C SER A 49 6.83 -5.41 -12.94
N ASP A 50 6.83 -6.58 -12.30
CA ASP A 50 6.84 -7.88 -12.99
C ASP A 50 5.45 -8.27 -13.53
N ALA A 51 4.37 -7.93 -12.81
CA ALA A 51 3.03 -8.41 -13.11
C ALA A 51 2.17 -7.48 -13.99
N GLY A 52 2.46 -6.17 -14.03
CA GLY A 52 1.60 -5.17 -14.66
C GLY A 52 1.15 -5.52 -16.09
N PRO A 53 2.07 -5.67 -17.06
CA PRO A 53 1.70 -5.97 -18.45
C PRO A 53 1.14 -7.38 -18.67
N ALA A 54 1.48 -8.33 -17.79
CA ALA A 54 1.09 -9.74 -17.93
C ALA A 54 -0.37 -9.99 -17.55
N LEU A 55 -0.98 -9.11 -16.75
CA LEU A 55 -2.33 -9.27 -16.22
C LEU A 55 -3.42 -8.66 -17.11
N MET A 56 -3.07 -7.93 -18.17
CA MET A 56 -4.05 -7.41 -19.11
C MET A 56 -4.66 -8.52 -19.96
N ALA A 57 -5.98 -8.66 -19.90
CA ALA A 57 -6.73 -9.52 -20.81
C ALA A 57 -6.55 -9.04 -22.26
N ARG A 58 -6.30 -9.99 -23.15
CA ARG A 58 -6.19 -9.73 -24.59
C ARG A 58 -7.48 -10.20 -25.29
N PRO A 59 -7.82 -9.60 -26.45
CA PRO A 59 -8.85 -10.17 -27.30
C PRO A 59 -8.51 -11.63 -27.60
N TRP A 60 -9.41 -12.55 -27.28
CA TRP A 60 -9.19 -13.98 -27.52
C TRP A 60 -9.52 -14.39 -28.96
N ALA A 61 -10.19 -13.50 -29.69
CA ALA A 61 -10.50 -13.63 -31.10
C ALA A 61 -10.24 -12.28 -31.79
N ASP A 62 -10.15 -12.29 -33.12
CA ASP A 62 -9.91 -11.08 -33.91
C ASP A 62 -11.25 -10.46 -34.34
N ASP A 63 -12.19 -10.38 -33.39
CA ASP A 63 -13.55 -9.91 -33.63
C ASP A 63 -13.91 -8.73 -32.71
N PRO A 64 -14.89 -7.90 -33.10
CA PRO A 64 -15.24 -6.71 -32.33
C PRO A 64 -15.74 -7.00 -30.89
N VAL A 65 -16.38 -8.15 -30.66
CA VAL A 65 -16.97 -8.51 -29.35
C VAL A 65 -15.87 -8.88 -28.36
N SER A 66 -14.90 -9.69 -28.77
CA SER A 66 -13.75 -10.02 -27.91
C SER A 66 -12.86 -8.80 -27.65
N GLY A 67 -12.73 -7.89 -28.61
CA GLY A 67 -12.07 -6.59 -28.41
C GLY A 67 -12.74 -5.74 -27.33
N GLU A 68 -14.05 -5.52 -27.44
CA GLU A 68 -14.82 -4.74 -26.46
C GLU A 68 -14.85 -5.41 -25.09
N THR A 69 -14.99 -6.74 -25.05
CA THR A 69 -15.01 -7.48 -23.77
C THR A 69 -13.68 -7.41 -23.06
N ALA A 70 -12.55 -7.62 -23.76
CA ALA A 70 -11.22 -7.50 -23.17
C ALA A 70 -10.99 -6.09 -22.62
N LYS A 71 -11.45 -5.05 -23.34
CA LYS A 71 -11.36 -3.66 -22.91
C LYS A 71 -12.16 -3.41 -21.62
N GLN A 72 -13.45 -3.76 -21.58
CA GLN A 72 -14.28 -3.54 -20.38
C GLN A 72 -13.79 -4.36 -19.19
N PHE A 73 -13.35 -5.60 -19.44
CA PHE A 73 -12.77 -6.44 -18.39
C PHE A 73 -11.51 -5.79 -17.79
N ASN A 74 -10.61 -5.27 -18.61
CA ASN A 74 -9.40 -4.61 -18.13
C ASN A 74 -9.71 -3.35 -17.31
N VAL A 75 -10.72 -2.55 -17.69
CA VAL A 75 -11.15 -1.39 -16.90
C VAL A 75 -11.64 -1.82 -15.51
N GLU A 76 -12.46 -2.87 -15.45
CA GLU A 76 -13.08 -3.32 -14.22
C GLU A 76 -12.12 -4.12 -13.32
N THR A 77 -11.07 -4.71 -13.88
CA THR A 77 -10.13 -5.57 -13.16
C THR A 77 -8.75 -4.96 -13.07
N HIS A 78 -8.03 -4.88 -14.19
CA HIS A 78 -6.65 -4.42 -14.26
C HIS A 78 -6.49 -2.98 -13.75
N ASP A 79 -7.25 -2.03 -14.29
CA ASP A 79 -7.10 -0.60 -13.95
C ASP A 79 -7.47 -0.33 -12.49
N LYS A 80 -8.58 -0.93 -12.02
CA LYS A 80 -9.01 -0.80 -10.61
C LYS A 80 -8.02 -1.47 -9.65
N ALA A 81 -7.49 -2.63 -9.99
CA ALA A 81 -6.46 -3.29 -9.19
C ALA A 81 -5.18 -2.45 -9.14
N LEU A 82 -4.72 -1.92 -10.28
CA LEU A 82 -3.54 -1.06 -10.35
C LEU A 82 -3.74 0.21 -9.51
N MET A 83 -4.92 0.82 -9.56
CA MET A 83 -5.25 1.98 -8.73
C MET A 83 -5.20 1.63 -7.24
N ALA A 84 -5.77 0.49 -6.83
CA ALA A 84 -5.75 0.04 -5.44
C ALA A 84 -4.33 -0.23 -4.94
N LEU A 85 -3.52 -0.93 -5.74
CA LEU A 85 -2.11 -1.22 -5.43
C LEU A 85 -1.27 0.06 -5.33
N THR A 86 -1.47 1.00 -6.25
CA THR A 86 -0.78 2.30 -6.23
C THR A 86 -1.17 3.10 -4.98
N GLY A 87 -2.45 3.09 -4.59
CA GLY A 87 -2.92 3.70 -3.35
C GLY A 87 -2.27 3.08 -2.11
N TYR A 88 -2.20 1.75 -2.06
CA TYR A 88 -1.56 1.03 -0.96
C TYR A 88 -0.06 1.31 -0.89
N ARG A 89 0.64 1.34 -2.02
CA ARG A 89 2.05 1.74 -2.13
C ARG A 89 2.29 3.13 -1.53
N ALA A 90 1.43 4.09 -1.87
CA ALA A 90 1.52 5.45 -1.33
C ALA A 90 1.33 5.49 0.20
N GLN A 91 0.47 4.63 0.75
CA GLN A 91 0.31 4.49 2.19
C GLN A 91 1.58 3.92 2.85
N LEU A 92 2.18 2.87 2.29
CA LEU A 92 3.43 2.29 2.80
C LEU A 92 4.57 3.32 2.79
N ALA A 93 4.76 4.03 1.68
CA ALA A 93 5.76 5.08 1.57
C ALA A 93 5.53 6.20 2.60
N GLY A 94 4.28 6.63 2.78
CA GLY A 94 3.93 7.63 3.79
C GLY A 94 4.25 7.19 5.22
N VAL A 95 4.07 5.91 5.55
CA VAL A 95 4.44 5.37 6.87
C VAL A 95 5.96 5.38 7.05
N VAL A 96 6.73 4.97 6.03
CA VAL A 96 8.20 5.01 6.08
C VAL A 96 8.70 6.43 6.32
N ASP A 97 8.14 7.42 5.62
CA ASP A 97 8.54 8.82 5.76
C ASP A 97 8.19 9.39 7.14
N GLN A 98 7.02 9.02 7.68
CA GLN A 98 6.65 9.39 9.05
C GLN A 98 7.60 8.79 10.08
N LEU A 99 7.96 7.51 9.95
CA LEU A 99 8.90 6.86 10.87
C LEU A 99 10.29 7.50 10.81
N LYS A 100 10.76 7.88 9.62
CA LYS A 100 12.03 8.64 9.46
C LYS A 100 11.96 10.01 10.15
N ALA A 101 10.86 10.74 9.97
CA ALA A 101 10.69 12.05 10.61
C ALA A 101 10.67 11.94 12.14
N ILE A 102 10.00 10.92 12.68
CA ILE A 102 9.93 10.67 14.12
C ILE A 102 11.33 10.28 14.66
N GLU A 103 12.06 9.40 13.98
CA GLU A 103 13.43 9.00 14.35
C GLU A 103 14.37 10.21 14.41
N GLU A 104 14.31 11.09 13.41
CA GLU A 104 15.13 12.30 13.37
C GLU A 104 14.79 13.25 14.53
N GLN A 105 13.50 13.42 14.85
CA GLN A 105 13.05 14.25 15.97
C GLN A 105 13.56 13.72 17.31
N TYR A 106 13.56 12.39 17.51
CA TYR A 106 14.15 11.78 18.71
C TYR A 106 15.64 12.04 18.80
N ARG A 107 16.38 11.85 17.70
CA ARG A 107 17.83 12.10 17.65
C ARG A 107 18.20 13.55 17.98
N MET A 108 17.45 14.52 17.46
CA MET A 108 17.66 15.94 17.78
C MET A 108 17.42 16.23 19.26
N THR A 109 16.32 15.71 19.82
CA THR A 109 15.96 15.95 21.23
C THR A 109 16.99 15.33 22.19
N GLU A 110 17.49 14.14 21.88
CA GLU A 110 18.51 13.47 22.69
C GLU A 110 19.86 14.17 22.58
N GLY A 111 20.26 14.60 21.38
CA GLY A 111 21.46 15.40 21.17
C GLY A 111 21.42 16.76 21.88
N ASP A 112 20.27 17.43 21.90
CA ASP A 112 20.08 18.70 22.63
C ASP A 112 20.17 18.49 24.16
N ASN A 113 19.62 17.39 24.67
CA ASN A 113 19.70 17.03 26.08
C ASN A 113 21.13 16.69 26.52
N GLU A 114 21.85 15.87 25.75
CA GLU A 114 23.27 15.58 25.99
C GLU A 114 24.13 16.86 25.97
N ALA A 115 23.86 17.77 25.04
CA ALA A 115 24.56 19.06 24.93
C ALA A 115 24.25 20.01 26.10
N LEU A 116 23.05 19.97 26.68
CA LEU A 116 22.69 20.76 27.87
C LEU A 116 23.32 20.20 29.13
N TRP A 117 23.37 18.87 29.29
CA TRP A 117 23.91 18.22 30.48
C TRP A 117 25.44 18.24 30.50
N GLY A 118 26.09 18.12 29.34
CA GLY A 118 27.55 18.28 29.20
C GLY A 118 28.08 19.68 29.58
N LYS A 119 27.22 20.70 29.60
CA LYS A 119 27.57 22.07 30.04
C LYS A 119 27.45 22.27 31.55
N HIS A 120 26.64 21.46 32.24
CA HIS A 120 26.41 21.56 33.69
C HIS A 120 27.42 20.75 34.54
N HIS A 121 28.24 19.90 33.92
CA HIS A 121 29.26 19.08 34.59
C HIS A 121 30.70 19.57 34.42
N ARG A 122 30.91 20.84 34.06
CA ARG A 122 32.23 21.49 34.11
C ARG A 122 32.29 22.57 35.17
#